data_AF-A0A8R1TUH4-F1
#
_entry.id   AF-A0A8R1TUH4-F1
#
_cell.length_a   1.000
_cell.length_b   1.000
_cell.length_c   1.000
_cell.angle_alpha   90.00
_cell.angle_beta   90.00
_cell.angle_gamma   90.00
#
_symmetry.space_group_name_H-M   'P 1'
#
loop_
_entity.id
_entity.type
_entity.pdbx_description
1 polymer ?
#
loop_
_entity_poly.entity_id
_entity_poly.type
_entity_poly.pdbx_seq_one_letter_code
_entity_poly.pdbx_strand_id
1 'polypeptide(L)'
;MIRGVHHFLLLFVCYLRRSSEVATNKTDTVVEITNNTGLISIRQVMRVTSLENCLNFCQQCAALVHYPDNTCIIFNKLDRTVLSSFGATCCFAVENQQEMECLRCDGNQLDQDEMEGPTNVLNVWTRNPETNLSYKVIPYDCQQTPLTYEDICKKESGHLASIHSQQEDSFISGLGIRSCHCKHIGLYSTATHPDVFHWLDGTAVNYLNWKINEPYGIGPHCAYIWQTNGWISGKCTDTSSGCCAVCQKYDL
;
A
#
# COMPACT_ATOMS: atom_id res chain seq x y z
N MET A 1 1.75 24.18 -9.11
CA MET A 1 2.58 23.73 -10.25
C MET A 1 3.33 22.40 -10.02
N ILE A 2 3.41 21.86 -8.79
CA ILE A 2 4.25 20.67 -8.50
C ILE A 2 3.62 19.32 -8.93
N ARG A 3 2.28 19.19 -8.94
CA ARG A 3 1.59 17.93 -9.30
C ARG A 3 1.76 17.48 -10.76
N GLY A 4 1.86 18.43 -11.71
CA GLY A 4 2.08 18.10 -13.12
C GLY A 4 3.44 17.44 -13.35
N VAL A 5 4.47 17.92 -12.65
CA VAL A 5 5.85 17.38 -12.77
C VAL A 5 5.91 15.91 -12.35
N HIS A 6 5.21 15.53 -11.27
CA HIS A 6 5.21 14.14 -10.78
C HIS A 6 4.56 13.16 -11.76
N HIS A 7 3.45 13.56 -12.39
CA HIS A 7 2.78 12.73 -13.40
C HIS A 7 3.61 12.64 -14.69
N PHE A 8 4.23 13.74 -15.14
CA PHE A 8 5.18 13.73 -16.26
C PHE A 8 6.40 12.84 -15.98
N LEU A 9 6.95 12.87 -14.76
CA LEU A 9 8.10 12.03 -14.39
C LEU A 9 7.74 10.54 -14.42
N LEU A 10 6.57 10.16 -13.88
CA LEU A 10 6.07 8.78 -13.91
C LEU A 10 5.86 8.29 -15.35
N LEU A 11 5.25 9.11 -16.21
CA LEU A 11 5.08 8.78 -17.62
C LEU A 11 6.42 8.66 -18.38
N PHE A 12 7.41 9.50 -18.04
CA PHE A 12 8.74 9.46 -18.65
C PHE A 12 9.54 8.22 -18.24
N VAL A 13 9.56 7.87 -16.95
CA VAL A 13 10.17 6.61 -16.46
C VAL A 13 9.51 5.40 -17.12
N CYS A 14 8.19 5.46 -17.33
CA CYS A 14 7.45 4.43 -18.05
C CYS A 14 7.80 4.31 -19.53
N TYR A 15 7.95 5.43 -20.23
CA TYR A 15 8.43 5.44 -21.61
C TYR A 15 9.80 4.76 -21.72
N LEU A 16 10.72 5.07 -20.79
CA LEU A 16 12.03 4.43 -20.72
C LEU A 16 11.90 2.92 -20.46
N ARG A 17 11.08 2.50 -19.50
CA ARG A 17 10.87 1.07 -19.17
C ARG A 17 10.31 0.27 -20.34
N ARG A 18 9.37 0.86 -21.08
CA ARG A 18 8.78 0.26 -22.29
C ARG A 18 9.79 0.14 -23.44
N SER A 19 10.78 1.03 -23.48
CA SER A 19 11.89 0.97 -24.44
C SER A 19 12.99 -0.03 -24.04
N SER A 20 13.10 -0.39 -22.76
CA SER A 20 14.14 -1.26 -22.22
C SER A 20 13.74 -2.73 -22.04
N GLU A 21 12.53 -3.16 -22.45
CA GLU A 21 12.07 -4.55 -22.31
C GLU A 21 12.80 -5.57 -23.21
N VAL A 22 13.90 -5.18 -23.86
CA VAL A 22 14.95 -6.09 -24.32
C VAL A 22 16.05 -6.11 -23.25
N ALA A 23 16.02 -7.14 -22.40
CA ALA A 23 17.00 -7.50 -21.35
C ALA A 23 16.77 -6.92 -19.93
N THR A 24 16.33 -7.77 -18.98
CA THR A 24 17.17 -8.36 -17.90
C THR A 24 16.33 -8.99 -16.77
N ASN A 25 16.97 -9.95 -16.08
CA ASN A 25 16.44 -10.83 -15.04
C ASN A 25 15.93 -10.09 -13.79
N LYS A 26 14.79 -10.56 -13.28
CA LYS A 26 14.07 -10.09 -12.10
C LYS A 26 14.84 -10.47 -10.82
N THR A 27 15.45 -9.49 -10.17
CA THR A 27 15.81 -9.56 -8.74
C THR A 27 14.93 -8.56 -8.01
N ASP A 28 14.38 -8.96 -6.86
CA ASP A 28 13.44 -8.15 -6.07
C ASP A 28 13.97 -6.73 -5.87
N THR A 29 13.27 -5.77 -6.49
CA THR A 29 13.63 -4.36 -6.44
C THR A 29 13.38 -3.82 -5.05
N VAL A 30 14.47 -3.51 -4.35
CA VAL A 30 14.50 -2.57 -3.22
C VAL A 30 13.88 -1.26 -3.70
N VAL A 31 12.78 -0.83 -3.07
CA VAL A 31 12.19 0.49 -3.35
C VAL A 31 13.06 1.54 -2.66
N GLU A 32 13.95 2.18 -3.42
CA GLU A 32 14.67 3.37 -2.96
C GLU A 32 13.73 4.58 -2.99
N ILE A 33 13.31 5.06 -1.82
CA ILE A 33 12.62 6.35 -1.68
C ILE A 33 13.69 7.44 -1.82
N THR A 34 13.93 7.89 -3.06
CA THR A 34 14.88 8.97 -3.36
C THR A 34 14.17 10.31 -3.44
N ASN A 35 14.45 11.19 -2.47
CA ASN A 35 14.80 12.58 -2.77
C ASN A 35 15.66 13.16 -1.64
N ASN A 36 16.70 13.91 -2.02
CA ASN A 36 17.88 14.22 -1.21
C ASN A 36 17.66 15.32 -0.13
N THR A 37 16.49 15.34 0.52
CA THR A 37 16.14 16.28 1.59
C THR A 37 15.24 15.58 2.61
N GLY A 38 15.82 14.96 3.64
CA GLY A 38 15.11 14.61 4.88
C GLY A 38 14.01 13.54 4.78
N LEU A 39 14.23 12.40 4.09
CA LEU A 39 13.25 11.31 4.03
C LEU A 39 13.79 9.99 4.63
N ILE A 40 12.90 9.28 5.33
CA ILE A 40 13.10 7.94 5.90
C ILE A 40 13.47 6.93 4.80
N SER A 41 14.55 6.16 4.98
CA SER A 41 14.93 5.07 4.07
C SER A 41 14.97 3.72 4.80
N ILE A 42 14.50 2.65 4.15
CA ILE A 42 14.58 1.28 4.69
C ILE A 42 16.03 0.80 4.61
N ARG A 43 16.64 0.47 5.77
CA ARG A 43 17.96 -0.15 5.89
C ARG A 43 17.89 -1.63 5.55
N GLN A 44 16.90 -2.32 6.11
CA GLN A 44 16.78 -3.77 6.02
C GLN A 44 15.33 -4.20 6.24
N VAL A 45 14.90 -5.22 5.50
CA VAL A 45 13.66 -5.97 5.75
C VAL A 45 14.05 -7.42 5.98
N MET A 46 13.60 -8.01 7.10
CA MET A 46 13.95 -9.38 7.46
C MET A 46 12.84 -10.06 8.25
N ARG A 47 12.83 -11.40 8.25
CA ARG A 47 12.00 -12.18 9.17
C ARG A 47 12.73 -12.39 10.49
N VAL A 48 12.00 -12.27 11.59
CA VAL A 48 12.50 -12.44 12.96
C VAL A 48 11.64 -13.46 13.72
N THR A 49 12.01 -13.81 14.95
CA THR A 49 11.20 -14.67 15.83
C THR A 49 10.34 -13.88 16.82
N SER A 50 10.70 -12.62 17.09
CA SER A 50 10.02 -11.73 18.03
C SER A 50 10.42 -10.27 17.82
N LEU A 51 9.69 -9.35 18.46
CA LEU A 51 10.06 -7.94 18.53
C LEU A 51 11.45 -7.73 19.17
N GLU A 52 11.77 -8.48 20.22
CA GLU A 52 13.08 -8.44 20.89
C GLU A 52 14.19 -8.85 19.92
N ASN A 53 13.96 -9.88 19.09
CA ASN A 53 14.90 -10.28 18.06
C ASN A 53 15.09 -9.18 17.00
N CYS A 54 14.04 -8.46 16.61
CA CYS A 54 14.11 -7.29 15.73
C CYS A 54 14.92 -6.14 16.35
N LEU A 55 14.67 -5.81 17.62
CA LEU A 55 15.42 -4.78 18.37
C LEU A 55 16.92 -5.11 18.44
N ASN A 56 17.26 -6.39 18.70
CA ASN A 56 18.64 -6.87 18.73
C ASN A 56 19.36 -6.74 17.38
N PHE A 57 18.66 -6.98 16.26
CA PHE A 57 19.21 -6.71 14.92
C PHE A 57 19.30 -5.21 14.61
N CYS A 58 18.44 -4.39 15.22
CA CYS A 58 18.39 -2.96 14.98
C CYS A 58 19.64 -2.23 15.48
N GLN A 59 20.09 -2.56 16.70
CA GLN A 59 21.22 -1.95 17.41
C GLN A 59 21.16 -0.40 17.45
N GLN A 60 21.82 0.29 16.51
CA GLN A 60 21.92 1.76 16.42
C GLN A 60 21.01 2.37 15.35
N CYS A 61 19.80 1.83 15.19
CA CYS A 61 18.80 2.40 14.30
C CYS A 61 18.08 3.59 14.95
N ALA A 62 17.52 4.48 14.14
CA ALA A 62 16.67 5.56 14.63
C ALA A 62 15.22 5.10 14.83
N ALA A 63 14.75 4.20 13.97
CA ALA A 63 13.41 3.65 13.99
C ALA A 63 13.37 2.23 13.39
N LEU A 64 12.36 1.46 13.81
CA LEU A 64 11.97 0.18 13.21
C LEU A 64 10.46 -0.02 13.23
N VAL A 65 9.97 -0.94 12.41
CA VAL A 65 8.60 -1.46 12.43
C VAL A 65 8.63 -2.98 12.49
N HIS A 66 7.88 -3.57 13.41
CA HIS A 66 7.72 -5.01 13.58
C HIS A 66 6.27 -5.41 13.36
N TYR A 67 6.01 -6.20 12.32
CA TYR A 67 4.68 -6.66 11.94
C TYR A 67 4.26 -7.92 12.72
N PRO A 68 2.94 -8.18 12.85
CA PRO A 68 2.43 -9.40 13.50
C PRO A 68 2.88 -10.70 12.85
N ASP A 69 3.27 -10.68 11.57
CA ASP A 69 3.81 -11.85 10.88
C ASP A 69 5.32 -12.04 11.11
N ASN A 70 5.90 -11.32 12.08
CA ASN A 70 7.33 -11.27 12.37
C ASN A 70 8.20 -10.72 11.23
N THR A 71 7.65 -9.86 10.38
CA THR A 71 8.45 -9.02 9.48
C THR A 71 9.02 -7.82 10.26
N CYS A 72 10.33 -7.69 10.26
CA CYS A 72 11.09 -6.60 10.87
C CYS A 72 11.61 -5.68 9.77
N ILE A 73 11.25 -4.40 9.83
CA ILE A 73 11.73 -3.34 8.94
C ILE A 73 12.56 -2.39 9.78
N ILE A 74 13.83 -2.26 9.46
CA ILE A 74 14.74 -1.34 10.14
C ILE A 74 14.99 -0.15 9.21
N PHE A 75 14.87 1.07 9.73
CA PHE A 75 15.15 2.29 8.97
C PHE A 75 16.59 2.76 9.19
N ASN A 76 17.15 3.46 8.20
CA ASN A 76 18.43 4.14 8.36
C ASN A 76 18.30 5.30 9.33
N LYS A 77 19.45 5.65 9.91
CA LYS A 77 19.59 6.77 10.83
C LYS A 77 19.54 8.08 10.05
N LEU A 78 18.53 8.91 10.29
CA LEU A 78 18.59 10.39 10.18
C LEU A 78 17.33 11.06 10.75
N ASP A 79 16.21 10.34 10.89
CA ASP A 79 14.99 10.87 11.52
C ASP A 79 14.40 9.86 12.52
N ARG A 80 13.84 10.37 13.63
CA ARG A 80 13.11 9.60 14.66
C ARG A 80 11.74 9.14 14.15
N THR A 81 11.32 9.72 13.03
CA THR A 81 10.02 9.48 12.45
C THR A 81 9.82 8.02 12.07
N VAL A 82 8.82 7.35 12.66
CA VAL A 82 8.47 5.97 12.29
C VAL A 82 7.36 5.98 11.25
N LEU A 83 7.50 5.14 10.22
CA LEU A 83 6.38 4.83 9.33
C LEU A 83 5.35 4.03 10.13
N SER A 84 4.25 4.68 10.54
CA SER A 84 3.13 4.00 11.17
C SER A 84 2.70 2.84 10.30
N SER A 85 2.50 1.66 10.85
CA SER A 85 1.90 0.55 10.15
C SER A 85 0.77 -0.06 10.96
N PHE A 86 -0.43 -0.12 10.38
CA PHE A 86 -1.59 -0.66 11.09
C PHE A 86 -1.34 -2.09 11.57
N GLY A 87 -1.63 -2.33 12.84
CA GLY A 87 -1.40 -3.61 13.49
C GLY A 87 0.08 -3.92 13.78
N ALA A 88 1.03 -3.10 13.35
CA ALA A 88 2.44 -3.26 13.66
C ALA A 88 2.82 -2.60 14.99
N THR A 89 4.00 -2.97 15.48
CA THR A 89 4.70 -2.26 16.55
C THR A 89 5.78 -1.37 15.94
N CYS A 90 5.68 -0.07 16.16
CA CYS A 90 6.64 0.94 15.76
C CYS A 90 7.55 1.22 16.94
N CYS A 91 8.87 1.24 16.72
CA CYS A 91 9.79 1.67 17.75
C CYS A 91 10.71 2.78 17.24
N PHE A 92 10.97 3.78 18.07
CA PHE A 92 11.87 4.90 17.78
C PHE A 92 12.86 5.12 18.93
N ALA A 93 14.02 5.70 18.61
CA ALA A 93 15.05 6.00 19.59
C ALA A 93 14.63 7.20 20.46
N VAL A 94 14.67 7.05 21.78
CA VAL A 94 14.38 8.14 22.73
C VAL A 94 15.50 9.17 22.73
N GLU A 95 15.15 10.44 22.92
CA GLU A 95 16.09 11.54 22.79
C GLU A 95 17.16 11.53 23.88
N ASN A 96 18.43 11.57 23.46
CA ASN A 96 19.59 11.49 24.36
C ASN A 96 19.63 10.24 25.24
N GLN A 97 18.90 9.18 24.89
CA GLN A 97 18.91 7.89 25.59
C GLN A 97 19.39 6.77 24.64
N GLN A 98 20.00 5.72 25.19
CA GLN A 98 20.32 4.49 24.45
C GLN A 98 19.15 3.50 24.49
N GLU A 99 17.93 4.01 24.45
CA GLU A 99 16.70 3.24 24.60
C GLU A 99 15.76 3.50 23.42
N MET A 100 14.93 2.50 23.12
CA MET A 100 13.89 2.58 22.11
C MET A 100 12.53 2.56 22.81
N GLU A 101 11.66 3.51 22.48
CA GLU A 101 10.25 3.46 22.86
C GLU A 101 9.48 2.75 21.76
N CYS A 102 8.54 1.88 22.14
CA CYS A 102 7.74 1.08 21.21
C CYS A 102 6.24 1.27 21.47
N LEU A 103 5.48 1.47 20.40
CA LEU A 103 4.02 1.67 20.45
C LEU A 103 3.35 0.95 19.27
N ARG A 104 2.03 0.78 19.38
CA ARG A 104 1.21 0.19 18.32
C ARG A 104 0.83 1.25 17.30
N CYS A 105 1.13 1.02 16.02
CA CYS A 105 0.95 2.04 14.98
C CYS A 105 -0.42 1.98 14.28
N ASP A 106 -1.48 2.14 15.07
CA ASP A 106 -2.85 2.10 14.58
C ASP A 106 -3.39 3.49 14.16
N GLY A 107 -2.55 4.52 14.04
CA GLY A 107 -2.96 5.87 13.61
C GLY A 107 -3.88 6.63 14.58
N ASN A 108 -4.37 6.01 15.66
CA ASN A 108 -5.20 6.69 16.67
C ASN A 108 -4.42 7.68 17.56
N GLN A 109 -3.10 7.77 17.41
CA GLN A 109 -2.23 8.73 18.09
C GLN A 109 -1.68 9.72 17.04
N LEU A 110 -2.58 10.51 16.44
CA LEU A 110 -2.27 11.49 15.37
C LEU A 110 -1.50 12.74 15.87
N ASP A 111 -1.28 12.89 17.17
CA ASP A 111 -0.73 14.12 17.78
C ASP A 111 0.77 14.08 18.07
N GLN A 112 1.53 13.16 17.46
CA GLN A 112 3.00 13.23 17.51
C GLN A 112 3.56 13.43 16.11
N ASP A 113 4.22 14.58 15.91
CA ASP A 113 5.00 14.96 14.71
C ASP A 113 6.07 13.91 14.32
N GLU A 114 6.28 12.88 15.14
CA GLU A 114 7.23 11.78 14.98
C GLU A 114 6.64 10.52 14.30
N MET A 115 5.37 10.52 13.87
CA MET A 115 4.79 9.41 13.11
C MET A 115 4.41 9.82 11.69
N GLU A 116 5.16 9.34 10.71
CA GLU A 116 4.67 9.37 9.33
C GLU A 116 3.58 8.32 9.19
N GLY A 117 2.33 8.78 9.00
CA GLY A 117 1.06 8.05 9.13
C GLY A 117 0.92 6.66 8.48
N PRO A 118 -0.22 5.99 8.68
CA PRO A 118 -0.38 4.56 8.41
C PRO A 118 0.11 4.13 7.02
N THR A 119 0.92 3.07 7.04
CA THR A 119 1.98 2.60 6.13
C THR A 119 2.24 3.36 4.84
N ASN A 120 3.42 3.92 4.65
CA ASN A 120 3.96 4.17 3.30
C ASN A 120 4.66 2.94 2.68
N VAL A 121 4.66 1.81 3.38
CA VAL A 121 5.42 0.62 2.97
C VAL A 121 4.65 -0.17 1.92
N LEU A 122 5.05 0.00 0.66
CA LEU A 122 4.55 -0.79 -0.47
C LEU A 122 5.16 -2.20 -0.46
N ASN A 123 4.47 -3.16 -1.07
CA ASN A 123 4.86 -4.57 -1.19
C ASN A 123 5.04 -5.35 0.12
N VAL A 124 4.50 -4.86 1.23
CA VAL A 124 4.51 -5.59 2.51
C VAL A 124 3.08 -5.97 2.92
N TRP A 125 2.91 -7.23 3.32
CA TRP A 125 1.65 -7.72 3.87
C TRP A 125 1.41 -7.09 5.25
N THR A 126 0.28 -6.42 5.40
CA THR A 126 -0.16 -5.72 6.61
C THR A 126 -1.47 -6.34 7.06
N ARG A 127 -1.51 -6.84 8.29
CA ARG A 127 -2.67 -7.51 8.85
C ARG A 127 -3.62 -6.49 9.45
N ASN A 128 -4.89 -6.53 9.04
CA ASN A 128 -5.95 -5.81 9.73
C ASN A 128 -6.25 -6.52 11.06
N PRO A 129 -5.99 -5.88 12.21
CA PRO A 129 -6.18 -6.53 13.51
C PRO A 129 -7.65 -6.74 13.86
N GLU A 130 -8.58 -6.03 13.21
CA GLU A 130 -10.02 -6.17 13.47
C GLU A 130 -10.63 -7.33 12.69
N THR A 131 -10.25 -7.49 11.42
CA THR A 131 -10.83 -8.51 10.52
C THR A 131 -9.94 -9.75 10.37
N ASN A 132 -8.70 -9.72 10.87
CA ASN A 132 -7.67 -10.73 10.62
C ASN A 132 -7.35 -10.97 9.13
N LEU A 133 -7.74 -10.05 8.25
CA LEU A 133 -7.39 -10.10 6.83
C LEU A 133 -6.03 -9.44 6.59
N SER A 134 -5.25 -10.01 5.69
CA SER A 134 -3.95 -9.47 5.30
C SER A 134 -4.07 -8.72 3.98
N TYR A 135 -3.58 -7.48 3.95
CA TYR A 135 -3.59 -6.61 2.78
C TYR A 135 -2.18 -6.22 2.35
N LYS A 136 -1.98 -5.98 1.06
CA LYS A 136 -0.68 -5.53 0.54
C LYS A 136 -0.88 -4.54 -0.59
N VAL A 137 -0.28 -3.35 -0.45
CA VAL A 137 -0.31 -2.33 -1.50
C VAL A 137 0.78 -2.64 -2.52
N ILE A 138 0.38 -2.90 -3.76
CA ILE A 138 1.26 -3.08 -4.91
C ILE A 138 1.55 -1.68 -5.50
N PRO A 139 2.82 -1.30 -5.71
CA PRO A 139 3.17 -0.02 -6.32
C PRO A 139 2.60 0.10 -7.74
N TYR A 140 2.41 1.34 -8.17
CA TYR A 140 2.06 1.62 -9.56
C TYR A 140 3.12 1.06 -10.53
N ASP A 141 2.66 0.32 -11.53
CA ASP A 141 3.43 -0.09 -12.68
C ASP A 141 2.61 0.15 -13.96
N CYS A 142 3.18 0.92 -14.89
CA CYS A 142 2.51 1.34 -16.12
C CYS A 142 2.37 0.26 -17.20
N GLN A 143 2.93 -0.93 -16.97
CA GLN A 143 2.57 -2.10 -17.77
C GLN A 143 1.36 -2.83 -17.18
N GLN A 144 0.90 -2.45 -15.98
CA GLN A 144 -0.22 -3.08 -15.31
C GLN A 144 -1.52 -2.34 -15.58
N THR A 145 -2.58 -3.14 -15.66
CA THR A 145 -3.97 -2.72 -15.67
C THR A 145 -4.63 -3.24 -14.39
N PRO A 146 -5.82 -2.72 -14.02
CA PRO A 146 -6.66 -3.34 -13.00
C PRO A 146 -6.75 -4.87 -13.12
N LEU A 147 -6.92 -5.39 -14.34
CA LEU A 147 -7.04 -6.82 -14.60
C LEU A 147 -5.72 -7.58 -14.36
N THR A 148 -4.58 -7.02 -14.72
CA THR A 148 -3.30 -7.72 -14.51
C THR A 148 -2.80 -7.59 -13.07
N TYR A 149 -3.25 -6.59 -12.31
CA TYR A 149 -3.03 -6.56 -10.86
C TYR A 149 -3.71 -7.72 -10.14
N GLU A 150 -4.90 -8.15 -10.60
CA GLU A 150 -5.54 -9.37 -10.10
C GLU A 150 -4.66 -10.61 -10.31
N ASP A 151 -3.99 -10.72 -11.47
CA ASP A 151 -3.05 -11.82 -11.72
C ASP A 151 -1.83 -11.76 -10.79
N ILE A 152 -1.39 -10.56 -10.39
CA ILE A 152 -0.32 -10.38 -9.40
C ILE A 152 -0.80 -10.88 -8.02
N CYS A 153 -2.01 -10.51 -7.59
CA CYS A 153 -2.55 -10.95 -6.32
C CYS A 153 -2.76 -12.48 -6.28
N LYS A 154 -3.26 -13.07 -7.36
CA LYS A 154 -3.44 -14.53 -7.51
C LYS A 154 -2.14 -15.32 -7.38
N LYS A 155 -1.03 -14.79 -7.92
CA LYS A 155 0.31 -15.41 -7.79
C LYS A 155 0.78 -15.49 -6.33
N GLU A 156 0.21 -14.66 -5.45
CA GLU A 156 0.48 -14.68 -4.01
C GLU A 156 -0.67 -15.26 -3.19
N SER A 157 -1.48 -16.13 -3.81
CA SER A 157 -2.60 -16.82 -3.15
C SER A 157 -3.65 -15.86 -2.57
N GLY A 158 -3.85 -14.72 -3.22
CA GLY A 158 -4.85 -13.73 -2.86
C GLY A 158 -5.63 -13.22 -4.07
N HIS A 159 -6.40 -12.17 -3.84
CA HIS A 159 -7.18 -11.45 -4.84
C HIS A 159 -6.97 -9.95 -4.66
N LEU A 160 -7.35 -9.14 -5.65
CA LEU A 160 -7.58 -7.72 -5.38
C LEU A 160 -8.61 -7.56 -4.25
N ALA A 161 -8.40 -6.56 -3.42
CA ALA A 161 -9.15 -6.39 -2.18
C ALA A 161 -10.66 -6.26 -2.45
N SER A 162 -11.46 -7.06 -1.73
CA SER A 162 -12.88 -6.83 -1.54
C SER A 162 -13.08 -6.01 -0.27
N ILE A 163 -14.18 -5.27 -0.21
CA ILE A 163 -14.49 -4.38 0.90
C ILE A 163 -15.94 -4.61 1.32
N HIS A 164 -16.12 -5.07 2.56
CA HIS A 164 -17.41 -5.49 3.11
C HIS A 164 -17.86 -4.64 4.30
N SER A 165 -17.06 -3.65 4.70
CA SER A 165 -17.39 -2.75 5.81
C SER A 165 -16.66 -1.41 5.71
N GLN A 166 -17.16 -0.41 6.44
CA GLN A 166 -16.50 0.90 6.55
C GLN A 166 -15.12 0.79 7.21
N GLN A 167 -14.96 -0.15 8.14
CA GLN A 167 -13.72 -0.42 8.85
C GLN A 167 -12.63 -0.92 7.88
N GLU A 168 -12.96 -1.90 7.04
CA GLU A 168 -12.07 -2.39 5.98
C GLU A 168 -11.70 -1.29 4.99
N ASP A 169 -12.69 -0.50 4.55
CA ASP A 169 -12.46 0.61 3.63
C ASP A 169 -11.48 1.64 4.19
N SER A 170 -11.69 2.04 5.46
CA SER A 170 -10.84 3.00 6.17
C SER A 170 -9.43 2.44 6.34
N PHE A 171 -9.31 1.15 6.70
CA PHE A 171 -8.03 0.46 6.83
C PHE A 171 -7.25 0.49 5.51
N ILE A 172 -7.86 0.02 4.42
CA ILE A 172 -7.24 -0.09 3.10
C ILE A 172 -6.92 1.30 2.52
N SER A 173 -7.83 2.25 2.68
CA SER A 173 -7.64 3.65 2.30
C SER A 173 -6.46 4.28 3.04
N GLY A 174 -6.21 3.84 4.28
CA GLY A 174 -5.09 4.27 5.09
C GLY A 174 -3.74 3.67 4.72
N LEU A 175 -3.68 2.60 3.93
CA LEU A 175 -2.40 2.03 3.48
C LEU A 175 -1.78 2.87 2.35
N GLY A 176 -0.47 2.93 2.23
CA GLY A 176 0.26 3.54 1.12
C GLY A 176 -0.04 5.03 0.83
N ILE A 177 -0.58 5.82 1.77
CA ILE A 177 -1.16 7.15 1.46
C ILE A 177 -0.19 8.09 0.72
N ARG A 178 1.10 8.15 1.12
CA ARG A 178 2.04 9.08 0.47
C ARG A 178 2.49 8.62 -0.91
N SER A 179 2.56 7.31 -1.12
CA SER A 179 3.07 6.74 -2.38
C SER A 179 1.97 6.48 -3.41
N CYS A 180 0.73 6.30 -2.95
CA CYS A 180 -0.40 5.88 -3.76
C CYS A 180 -1.60 6.81 -3.54
N HIS A 181 -1.79 7.75 -4.47
CA HIS A 181 -2.95 8.66 -4.47
C HIS A 181 -4.24 7.99 -4.94
N CYS A 182 -4.17 6.77 -5.46
CA CYS A 182 -5.31 5.94 -5.80
C CYS A 182 -4.89 4.47 -5.82
N LYS A 183 -5.87 3.57 -5.61
CA LYS A 183 -5.60 2.13 -5.48
C LYS A 183 -6.70 1.30 -6.09
N HIS A 184 -6.36 0.48 -7.09
CA HIS A 184 -7.26 -0.52 -7.65
C HIS A 184 -7.65 -1.55 -6.60
N ILE A 185 -8.94 -1.87 -6.58
CA ILE A 185 -9.57 -2.89 -5.74
C ILE A 185 -10.30 -3.90 -6.62
N GLY A 186 -10.80 -4.98 -6.04
CA GLY A 186 -11.37 -6.10 -6.77
C GLY A 186 -12.79 -5.87 -7.30
N LEU A 187 -13.33 -4.65 -7.23
CA LEU A 187 -14.70 -4.36 -7.63
C LEU A 187 -14.75 -4.10 -9.13
N TYR A 188 -15.52 -4.92 -9.84
CA TYR A 188 -15.56 -4.94 -11.30
C TYR A 188 -17.00 -5.06 -11.81
N SER A 189 -17.29 -4.42 -12.95
CA SER A 189 -18.56 -4.57 -13.68
C SER A 189 -18.29 -5.09 -15.08
N THR A 190 -18.97 -6.19 -15.48
CA THR A 190 -19.03 -6.67 -16.88
C THR A 190 -20.09 -5.93 -17.69
N ALA A 191 -21.02 -5.24 -17.02
CA ALA A 191 -22.29 -4.89 -17.61
C ALA A 191 -22.20 -3.63 -18.48
N THR A 192 -23.02 -3.57 -19.54
CA THR A 192 -23.35 -2.32 -20.22
C THR A 192 -24.12 -1.37 -19.30
N HIS A 193 -24.76 -1.89 -18.25
CA HIS A 193 -25.43 -1.11 -17.22
C HIS A 193 -24.43 -0.77 -16.10
N PRO A 194 -24.37 0.51 -15.67
CA PRO A 194 -23.38 0.96 -14.70
C PRO A 194 -23.51 0.31 -13.32
N ASP A 195 -24.66 -0.27 -12.97
CA ASP A 195 -24.96 -0.57 -11.56
C ASP A 195 -24.71 -2.03 -11.12
N VAL A 196 -24.20 -2.90 -12.00
CA VAL A 196 -23.97 -4.32 -11.67
C VAL A 196 -22.48 -4.59 -11.46
N PHE A 197 -22.03 -4.45 -10.21
CA PHE A 197 -20.69 -4.80 -9.79
C PHE A 197 -20.62 -6.14 -9.05
N HIS A 198 -19.47 -6.78 -9.11
CA HIS A 198 -19.10 -7.95 -8.32
C HIS A 198 -17.63 -7.87 -7.90
N TRP A 199 -17.30 -8.57 -6.81
CA TRP A 199 -15.91 -8.74 -6.38
C TRP A 199 -15.25 -9.88 -7.16
N LEU A 200 -14.00 -9.68 -7.57
CA LEU A 200 -13.21 -10.68 -8.31
C LEU A 200 -12.90 -11.95 -7.49
N ASP A 201 -12.94 -11.87 -6.17
CA ASP A 201 -12.79 -13.02 -5.26
C ASP A 201 -14.09 -13.83 -5.10
N GLY A 202 -15.20 -13.40 -5.70
CA GLY A 202 -16.49 -14.07 -5.68
C GLY A 202 -17.34 -13.82 -4.44
N THR A 203 -16.88 -12.98 -3.50
CA THR A 203 -17.67 -12.57 -2.33
C THR A 203 -18.84 -11.67 -2.72
N ALA A 204 -19.87 -11.60 -1.86
CA ALA A 204 -21.06 -10.80 -2.13
C ALA A 204 -20.79 -9.29 -1.99
N VAL A 205 -21.39 -8.50 -2.87
CA VAL A 205 -21.38 -7.03 -2.74
C VAL A 205 -22.44 -6.63 -1.70
N ASN A 206 -21.99 -6.28 -0.49
CA ASN A 206 -22.82 -5.87 0.65
C ASN A 206 -22.44 -4.50 1.22
N TYR A 207 -21.41 -3.86 0.68
CA TYR A 207 -20.93 -2.55 1.06
C TYR A 207 -20.41 -1.82 -0.20
N LEU A 208 -20.74 -0.53 -0.31
CA LEU A 208 -20.30 0.34 -1.40
C LEU A 208 -19.96 1.72 -0.83
N ASN A 209 -18.88 2.33 -1.33
CA ASN A 209 -18.47 3.68 -0.94
C ASN A 209 -18.13 4.54 -2.16
N TRP A 210 -19.03 4.63 -3.13
CA TRP A 210 -18.84 5.49 -4.30
C TRP A 210 -18.79 6.96 -3.92
N LYS A 211 -17.93 7.73 -4.61
CA LYS A 211 -18.00 9.20 -4.56
C LYS A 211 -19.28 9.69 -5.24
N ILE A 212 -19.61 10.97 -5.01
CA ILE A 212 -20.77 11.59 -5.65
C ILE A 212 -20.67 11.46 -7.19
N ASN A 213 -21.77 11.07 -7.82
CA ASN A 213 -21.89 10.83 -9.26
C ASN A 213 -21.05 9.65 -9.81
N GLU A 214 -20.55 8.77 -8.95
CA GLU A 214 -19.93 7.50 -9.33
C GLU A 214 -20.86 6.33 -9.01
N PRO A 215 -20.73 5.20 -9.73
CA PRO A 215 -19.93 4.97 -10.94
C PRO A 215 -20.41 5.81 -12.13
N TYR A 216 -19.52 6.15 -13.08
CA TYR A 216 -19.86 6.91 -14.29
C TYR A 216 -19.40 6.22 -15.59
N GLY A 217 -20.24 6.34 -16.63
CA GLY A 217 -19.94 5.84 -17.98
C GLY A 217 -20.50 4.45 -18.28
N ILE A 218 -20.26 3.96 -19.50
CA ILE A 218 -20.78 2.68 -20.02
C ILE A 218 -19.61 1.76 -20.39
N GLY A 219 -19.72 0.47 -20.10
CA GLY A 219 -18.73 -0.56 -20.46
C GLY A 219 -18.09 -1.24 -19.25
N PRO A 220 -17.05 -2.08 -19.45
CA PRO A 220 -16.39 -2.75 -18.35
C PRO A 220 -15.63 -1.74 -17.48
N HIS A 221 -16.06 -1.64 -16.23
CA HIS A 221 -15.51 -0.69 -15.26
C HIS A 221 -14.88 -1.39 -14.08
N CYS A 222 -13.77 -0.83 -13.63
CA CYS A 222 -13.04 -1.24 -12.45
C CYS A 222 -13.06 -0.11 -11.44
N ALA A 223 -13.29 -0.44 -10.17
CA ALA A 223 -13.25 0.55 -9.11
C ALA A 223 -11.82 0.71 -8.57
N TYR A 224 -11.52 1.93 -8.16
CA TYR A 224 -10.35 2.24 -7.37
C TYR A 224 -10.70 3.24 -6.28
N ILE A 225 -10.03 3.10 -5.14
CA ILE A 225 -10.07 4.09 -4.08
C ILE A 225 -9.39 5.36 -4.61
N TRP A 226 -10.07 6.49 -4.52
CA TRP A 226 -9.50 7.78 -4.90
C TRP A 226 -9.04 8.53 -3.67
N GLN A 227 -7.73 8.77 -3.59
CA GLN A 227 -7.05 9.38 -2.45
C GLN A 227 -7.25 8.51 -1.20
N THR A 228 -7.98 9.02 -0.22
CA THR A 228 -8.20 8.39 1.09
C THR A 228 -9.68 8.21 1.41
N ASN A 229 -10.59 8.61 0.52
CA ASN A 229 -12.02 8.47 0.78
C ASN A 229 -12.85 8.39 -0.51
N GLY A 230 -13.59 7.29 -0.60
CA GLY A 230 -14.54 7.02 -1.66
C GLY A 230 -13.92 6.45 -2.93
N TRP A 231 -14.75 5.78 -3.70
CA TRP A 231 -14.35 5.05 -4.89
C TRP A 231 -14.79 5.76 -6.16
N ILE A 232 -13.97 5.63 -7.20
CA ILE A 232 -14.25 6.11 -8.55
C ILE A 232 -14.17 4.92 -9.51
N SER A 233 -14.95 4.96 -10.57
CA SER A 233 -14.92 3.97 -11.65
C SER A 233 -14.01 4.40 -12.80
N GLY A 234 -13.41 3.43 -13.49
CA GLY A 234 -12.61 3.69 -14.68
C GLY A 234 -12.45 2.46 -15.56
N LYS A 235 -11.85 2.65 -16.75
CA LYS A 235 -11.63 1.55 -17.69
C LYS A 235 -10.70 0.51 -17.07
N CYS A 236 -11.11 -0.75 -17.09
CA CYS A 236 -10.31 -1.86 -16.60
C CYS A 236 -8.99 -2.11 -17.36
N THR A 237 -8.83 -1.49 -18.53
CA THR A 237 -7.63 -1.58 -19.36
C THR A 237 -6.73 -0.35 -19.24
N ASP A 238 -7.03 0.59 -18.35
CA ASP A 238 -6.25 1.82 -18.22
C ASP A 238 -4.93 1.55 -17.47
N THR A 239 -3.82 1.72 -18.18
CA THR A 239 -2.46 1.64 -17.62
C THR A 239 -1.92 3.00 -17.16
N SER A 240 -2.62 4.09 -17.47
CA SER A 240 -2.15 5.48 -17.26
C SER A 240 -2.74 6.16 -16.03
N SER A 241 -3.61 5.46 -15.30
CA SER A 241 -4.24 5.97 -14.06
C SER A 241 -3.23 6.41 -12.99
N GLY A 242 -1.99 5.90 -13.02
CA GLY A 242 -1.00 6.18 -11.97
C GLY A 242 -1.35 5.54 -10.62
N CYS A 243 -2.33 4.63 -10.60
CA CYS A 243 -2.82 4.00 -9.38
C CYS A 243 -2.00 2.76 -9.02
N CYS A 244 -1.80 2.62 -7.73
CA CYS A 244 -1.38 1.38 -7.10
C CYS A 244 -2.54 0.36 -7.13
N ALA A 245 -2.34 -0.80 -6.52
CA ALA A 245 -3.41 -1.76 -6.26
C ALA A 245 -3.32 -2.28 -4.83
N VAL A 246 -4.41 -2.85 -4.31
CA VAL A 246 -4.39 -3.54 -3.01
C VAL A 246 -4.77 -4.99 -3.21
N CYS A 247 -3.86 -5.90 -2.89
CA CYS A 247 -4.16 -7.31 -2.76
C CYS A 247 -4.67 -7.61 -1.34
N GLN A 248 -5.53 -8.60 -1.22
CA GLN A 248 -5.94 -9.20 0.03
C GLN A 248 -5.74 -10.71 0.01
N LYS A 249 -5.57 -11.31 1.18
CA LYS A 249 -5.65 -12.75 1.38
C LYS A 249 -6.23 -13.06 2.75
N TYR A 250 -6.85 -14.23 2.84
CA TYR A 250 -7.30 -14.81 4.10
C TYR A 250 -6.10 -15.48 4.78
N ASP A 251 -5.83 -15.13 6.02
CA ASP A 251 -4.88 -15.88 6.83
C ASP A 251 -5.57 -17.22 7.20
N LEU A 252 -5.04 -18.34 6.71
CA LEU A 252 -5.48 -19.69 7.09
C LEU A 252 -4.95 -20.09 8.46
#